data_AF-A0A537EXS5-F1
#
_entry.id   AF-A0A537EXS5-F1
#
_cell.length_a   1.000
_cell.length_b   1.000
_cell.length_c   1.000
_cell.angle_alpha   90.00
_cell.angle_beta   90.00
_cell.angle_gamma   90.00
#
_symmetry.space_group_name_H-M   'P 1'
#
loop_
_entity.id
_entity.type
_entity.pdbx_description
1 polymer ?
#
loop_
_entity_poly.entity_id
_entity_poly.type
_entity_poly.pdbx_seq_one_letter_code
_entity_poly.pdbx_strand_id
1 'polypeptide(L)'
;MVKSESKIDSILLESIDSALEVLGTAVKESLMLYLMKEHSITRQKIPKDVEQFILALRHLLGYGSKVVEKIVIRNLVEKCQIPRASVEGKSLADIIQIAARSATAESKHEAPHVAESLLDDFGHQSSHAKRLGAGH
;
A
#
# COMPACT_ATOMS: atom_id res chain seq x y z
N MET A 1 -30.40 2.75 2.35
CA MET A 1 -29.58 2.17 1.26
C MET A 1 -28.17 1.93 1.78
N VAL A 2 -27.79 0.67 1.96
CA VAL A 2 -26.42 0.32 2.37
C VAL A 2 -25.59 0.30 1.08
N LYS A 3 -24.73 1.31 0.86
CA LYS A 3 -23.74 1.25 -0.24
C LYS A 3 -22.88 0.00 -0.02
N SER A 4 -22.85 -0.87 -1.02
CA SER A 4 -21.99 -2.06 -1.07
C SER A 4 -20.55 -1.67 -0.75
N GLU A 5 -19.88 -2.47 0.07
CA GLU A 5 -18.44 -2.32 0.33
C GLU A 5 -17.69 -2.38 -1.01
N SER A 6 -17.01 -1.29 -1.35
CA SER A 6 -16.15 -1.27 -2.53
C SER A 6 -14.88 -2.07 -2.24
N LYS A 7 -14.21 -2.58 -3.27
CA LYS A 7 -12.92 -3.29 -3.12
C LYS A 7 -11.90 -2.46 -2.32
N ILE A 8 -11.94 -1.13 -2.47
CA ILE A 8 -11.08 -0.22 -1.72
C ILE A 8 -11.46 -0.13 -0.24
N ASP A 9 -12.75 -0.17 0.10
CA ASP A 9 -13.19 -0.18 1.49
C ASP A 9 -12.62 -1.40 2.23
N SER A 10 -12.68 -2.59 1.61
CA SER A 10 -12.09 -3.80 2.19
C SER A 10 -10.58 -3.70 2.35
N ILE A 11 -9.86 -3.21 1.34
CA ILE A 11 -8.40 -3.02 1.40
C ILE A 11 -8.03 -2.00 2.49
N LEU A 12 -8.79 -0.91 2.65
CA LEU A 12 -8.59 0.07 3.70
C LEU A 12 -8.80 -0.55 5.08
N LEU A 13 -9.89 -1.29 5.28
CA LEU A 13 -10.20 -1.94 6.54
C LEU A 13 -9.11 -2.94 6.94
N GLU A 14 -8.65 -3.77 6.02
CA GLU A 14 -7.52 -4.65 6.29
C GLU A 14 -6.23 -3.87 6.59
N SER A 15 -5.97 -2.77 5.87
CA SER A 15 -4.77 -1.94 6.09
C SER A 15 -4.76 -1.35 7.50
N ILE A 16 -5.94 -0.96 8.01
CA ILE A 16 -6.14 -0.50 9.38
C ILE A 16 -5.92 -1.64 10.37
N ASP A 17 -6.56 -2.80 10.16
CA ASP A 17 -6.40 -3.95 11.05
C ASP A 17 -4.94 -4.36 11.17
N SER A 18 -4.22 -4.48 10.04
CA SER A 18 -2.80 -4.80 10.02
C SER A 18 -1.95 -3.74 10.72
N ALA A 19 -2.26 -2.45 10.55
CA ALA A 19 -1.51 -1.38 11.20
C ALA A 19 -1.64 -1.42 12.72
N LEU A 20 -2.84 -1.75 13.23
CA LEU A 20 -3.09 -1.87 14.66
C LEU A 20 -2.56 -3.16 15.25
N GLU A 21 -2.57 -4.24 14.48
CA GLU A 21 -2.04 -5.54 14.91
C GLU A 21 -0.53 -5.52 15.10
N VAL A 22 0.21 -4.69 14.34
CA VAL A 22 1.65 -4.42 14.57
C VAL A 22 1.91 -3.83 15.96
N LEU A 23 0.95 -3.09 16.52
CA LEU A 23 1.04 -2.57 17.89
C LEU A 23 0.62 -3.61 18.95
N GLY A 24 0.04 -4.73 18.52
CA GLY A 24 -0.46 -5.82 19.35
C GLY A 24 -1.97 -6.01 19.21
N THR A 25 -2.42 -7.26 19.18
CA THR A 25 -3.85 -7.62 19.03
C THR A 25 -4.74 -6.98 20.10
N ALA A 26 -4.27 -6.90 21.35
CA ALA A 26 -4.99 -6.25 22.45
C ALA A 26 -5.17 -4.73 22.22
N VAL A 27 -4.20 -4.07 21.56
CA VAL A 27 -4.29 -2.65 21.20
C VAL A 27 -5.35 -2.44 20.12
N LYS A 28 -5.37 -3.31 19.10
CA LYS A 28 -6.41 -3.31 18.06
C LYS A 28 -7.80 -3.44 18.67
N GLU A 29 -8.01 -4.43 19.53
CA GLU A 29 -9.31 -4.67 20.19
C GLU A 29 -9.73 -3.50 21.07
N SER A 30 -8.81 -2.96 21.88
CA SER A 30 -9.09 -1.83 22.77
C SER A 30 -9.47 -0.57 21.98
N LEU A 31 -8.77 -0.29 20.88
CA LEU A 31 -9.09 0.85 20.02
C LEU A 31 -10.44 0.65 19.31
N MET A 32 -10.73 -0.54 18.78
CA MET A 32 -12.02 -0.82 18.14
C MET A 32 -13.17 -0.69 19.13
N LEU A 33 -12.97 -1.12 20.39
CA LEU A 33 -13.93 -0.93 21.47
C LEU A 33 -14.11 0.55 21.83
N TYR A 34 -13.03 1.32 21.91
CA TYR A 34 -13.05 2.76 22.17
C TYR A 34 -13.81 3.52 21.07
N LEU A 35 -13.51 3.24 19.79
CA LEU A 35 -14.21 3.80 18.64
C LEU A 35 -15.71 3.53 18.67
N MET A 36 -16.09 2.32 19.06
CA MET A 36 -17.49 1.93 19.16
C MET A 36 -18.21 2.64 20.30
N LYS A 37 -17.57 2.74 21.49
CA LYS A 37 -18.18 3.32 22.69
C LYS A 37 -18.23 4.84 22.67
N GLU A 38 -17.11 5.49 22.37
CA GLU A 38 -16.98 6.94 22.48
C GLU A 38 -17.44 7.67 21.22
N HIS A 39 -17.32 7.03 20.06
CA HIS A 39 -17.61 7.68 18.77
C HIS A 39 -18.75 7.01 17.99
N SER A 40 -19.32 5.88 18.48
CA SER A 40 -20.35 5.10 17.75
C SER A 40 -19.92 4.67 16.34
N ILE A 41 -18.60 4.54 16.14
CA ILE A 41 -17.98 4.11 14.89
C ILE A 41 -17.77 2.61 14.95
N THR A 42 -18.43 1.88 14.05
CA THR A 42 -18.13 0.48 13.80
C THR A 42 -17.07 0.37 12.72
N ARG A 43 -16.34 -0.76 12.69
CA ARG A 43 -15.30 -1.03 11.68
C ARG A 43 -15.78 -0.68 10.26
N GLN A 44 -16.97 -1.14 9.87
CA GLN A 44 -17.56 -0.97 8.54
C GLN A 44 -17.95 0.49 8.21
N LYS A 45 -18.03 1.37 9.21
CA LYS A 45 -18.27 2.80 9.00
C LYS A 45 -16.98 3.58 8.75
N ILE A 46 -15.81 3.05 9.13
CA ILE A 46 -14.53 3.75 8.98
C ILE A 46 -14.28 4.23 7.55
N PRO A 47 -14.51 3.44 6.48
CA PRO A 47 -14.27 3.90 5.11
C PRO A 47 -15.18 5.06 4.68
N LYS A 48 -16.33 5.22 5.36
CA LYS A 48 -17.30 6.29 5.08
C LYS A 48 -16.97 7.58 5.83
N ASP A 49 -16.19 7.48 6.90
CA ASP A 49 -15.81 8.61 7.73
C ASP A 49 -14.42 8.40 8.35
N VAL A 50 -13.42 8.51 7.48
CA VAL A 50 -12.01 8.33 7.84
C VAL A 50 -11.51 9.45 8.73
N GLU A 51 -12.06 10.65 8.59
CA GLU A 51 -11.69 11.80 9.42
C GLU A 51 -12.05 11.58 10.88
N GLN A 52 -13.25 11.05 11.16
CA GLN A 52 -13.63 10.70 12.53
C GLN A 52 -12.77 9.58 13.11
N PHE A 53 -12.36 8.61 12.29
CA PHE A 53 -11.40 7.58 12.72
C PHE A 53 -10.03 8.18 13.10
N ILE A 54 -9.48 9.08 12.28
CA ILE A 54 -8.21 9.77 12.58
C ILE A 54 -8.33 10.65 13.83
N LEU A 55 -9.48 11.30 14.02
CA LEU A 55 -9.75 12.11 15.21
C LEU A 55 -9.77 11.25 16.48
N ALA A 56 -10.48 10.12 16.44
CA ALA A 56 -10.53 9.19 17.56
C ALA A 56 -9.16 8.56 17.88
N LEU A 57 -8.38 8.21 16.85
CA LEU A 57 -6.97 7.82 17.02
C LEU A 57 -6.16 8.90 17.72
N ARG A 58 -6.38 10.17 17.37
CA ARG A 58 -5.70 11.31 18.01
C ARG A 58 -6.12 11.51 19.46
N HIS A 59 -7.40 11.31 19.79
CA HIS A 59 -7.87 11.37 21.17
C HIS A 59 -7.26 10.27 22.04
N LEU A 60 -7.13 9.04 21.50
CA LEU A 60 -6.58 7.92 22.25
C LEU A 60 -5.05 7.93 22.33
N LEU A 61 -4.37 8.17 21.20
CA LEU A 61 -2.92 7.98 21.06
C LEU A 61 -2.13 9.30 21.02
N GLY A 62 -2.81 10.45 21.02
CA GLY A 62 -2.17 11.75 20.86
C GLY A 62 -1.32 11.81 19.60
N TYR A 63 -0.04 12.17 19.74
CA TYR A 63 0.90 12.25 18.62
C TYR A 63 1.15 10.89 17.94
N GLY A 64 0.96 9.78 18.67
CA GLY A 64 1.09 8.42 18.14
C GLY A 64 0.12 8.10 17.00
N SER A 65 -1.00 8.84 16.90
CA SER A 65 -1.95 8.69 15.79
C SER A 65 -1.31 8.87 14.42
N LYS A 66 -0.30 9.76 14.30
CA LYS A 66 0.42 9.99 13.05
C LYS A 66 1.25 8.79 12.61
N VAL A 67 1.72 7.99 13.56
CA VAL A 67 2.47 6.75 13.26
C VAL A 67 1.52 5.72 12.68
N VAL A 68 0.35 5.53 13.32
CA VAL A 68 -0.71 4.64 12.82
C VAL A 68 -1.16 5.07 11.43
N GLU A 69 -1.47 6.35 11.24
CA GLU A 69 -1.87 6.89 9.94
C GLU A 69 -0.84 6.61 8.84
N LYS A 70 0.46 6.80 9.12
CA LYS A 70 1.54 6.48 8.18
C LYS A 70 1.62 5.00 7.83
N ILE A 71 1.41 4.11 8.80
CA ILE A 71 1.41 2.66 8.56
C ILE A 71 0.20 2.28 7.70
N VAL A 72 -0.98 2.86 7.96
CA VAL A 72 -2.17 2.64 7.13
C VAL A 72 -1.93 3.12 5.70
N ILE A 73 -1.38 4.33 5.51
CA ILE A 73 -1.01 4.86 4.19
C ILE A 73 -0.04 3.91 3.47
N ARG A 74 1.02 3.47 4.14
CA ARG A 74 2.01 2.53 3.59
C ARG A 74 1.32 1.25 3.11
N ASN A 75 0.48 0.64 3.96
CA ASN A 75 -0.23 -0.59 3.65
C ASN A 75 -1.18 -0.40 2.45
N LEU A 76 -1.90 0.73 2.37
CA LEU A 76 -2.80 1.03 1.26
C LEU A 76 -2.04 1.20 -0.05
N VAL A 77 -0.92 1.92 -0.03
CA VAL A 77 -0.07 2.15 -1.19
C VAL A 77 0.51 0.84 -1.72
N GLU A 78 0.96 -0.04 -0.82
CA GLU A 78 1.48 -1.36 -1.19
C GLU A 78 0.38 -2.25 -1.78
N LYS A 79 -0.78 -2.33 -1.13
CA LYS A 79 -1.90 -3.18 -1.59
C LYS A 79 -2.55 -2.68 -2.88
N CYS A 80 -2.57 -1.38 -3.12
CA CYS A 80 -3.14 -0.77 -4.32
C CYS A 80 -2.08 -0.42 -5.39
N GLN A 81 -0.82 -0.79 -5.19
CA GLN A 81 0.30 -0.52 -6.10
C GLN A 81 0.39 0.95 -6.55
N ILE A 82 0.15 1.88 -5.62
CA ILE A 82 0.10 3.31 -5.94
C ILE A 82 1.54 3.83 -6.16
N PRO A 83 1.83 4.54 -7.26
CA PRO A 83 3.15 5.12 -7.49
C PRO A 83 3.55 6.09 -6.38
N ARG A 84 4.80 6.02 -5.92
CA ARG A 84 5.31 6.87 -4.82
C ARG A 84 5.16 8.38 -5.09
N ALA A 85 5.33 8.81 -6.34
CA ALA A 85 5.12 10.20 -6.76
C ALA A 85 3.69 10.69 -6.49
N SER A 86 2.71 9.79 -6.49
CA SER A 86 1.31 10.11 -6.20
C SER A 86 1.00 10.23 -4.71
N VAL A 87 1.92 9.84 -3.82
CA VAL A 87 1.72 9.72 -2.36
C VAL A 87 2.34 10.89 -1.59
N GLU A 88 3.38 11.51 -2.12
CA GLU A 88 4.16 12.52 -1.41
C GLU A 88 3.31 13.73 -0.98
N GLY A 89 3.38 14.10 0.30
CA GLY A 89 2.65 15.24 0.87
C GLY A 89 1.15 15.03 1.07
N LYS A 90 0.61 13.83 0.80
CA LYS A 90 -0.83 13.57 0.82
C LYS A 90 -1.33 12.96 2.13
N SER A 91 -2.55 13.31 2.48
CA SER A 91 -3.25 12.76 3.65
C SER A 91 -3.82 11.36 3.37
N LEU A 92 -4.21 10.61 4.41
CA LEU A 92 -4.87 9.33 4.22
C LEU A 92 -6.13 9.43 3.32
N ALA A 93 -6.92 10.50 3.48
CA ALA A 93 -8.11 10.74 2.66
C ALA A 93 -7.77 10.90 1.17
N ASP A 94 -6.69 11.62 0.85
CA ASP A 94 -6.20 11.78 -0.51
C ASP A 94 -5.75 10.43 -1.11
N ILE A 95 -5.03 9.61 -0.33
CA ILE A 95 -4.55 8.29 -0.79
C ILE A 95 -5.72 7.36 -1.07
N ILE A 96 -6.77 7.37 -0.24
CA ILE A 96 -8.00 6.59 -0.47
C ILE A 96 -8.68 7.03 -1.77
N GLN A 97 -8.74 8.34 -2.03
CA GLN A 97 -9.32 8.84 -3.28
C GLN A 97 -8.50 8.41 -4.51
N ILE A 98 -7.18 8.40 -4.41
CA ILE A 98 -6.29 7.90 -5.48
C ILE A 98 -6.54 6.41 -5.70
N ALA A 99 -6.57 5.61 -4.63
CA ALA A 99 -6.84 4.18 -4.69
C ALA A 99 -8.20 3.88 -5.36
N ALA A 100 -9.24 4.62 -4.99
CA ALA A 100 -10.58 4.51 -5.57
C ALA A 100 -10.60 4.80 -7.08
N ARG A 101 -9.83 5.79 -7.53
CA ARG A 101 -9.73 6.12 -8.97
C ARG A 101 -8.98 5.03 -9.74
N SER A 102 -7.88 4.51 -9.20
CA SER A 102 -7.10 3.44 -9.83
C SER A 102 -7.92 2.16 -10.01
N ALA A 103 -8.73 1.78 -9.02
CA ALA A 103 -9.60 0.61 -9.09
C ALA A 103 -10.69 0.71 -10.18
N THR A 104 -11.08 1.92 -10.58
CA THR A 104 -12.02 2.14 -11.70
C THR A 104 -11.33 2.18 -13.07
N ALA A 105 -10.02 2.40 -13.11
CA ALA A 105 -9.23 2.49 -14.35
C ALA A 105 -8.67 1.13 -14.83
N GLU A 106 -8.56 0.13 -13.95
CA GLU A 106 -8.04 -1.21 -14.27
C GLU A 106 -8.93 -2.06 -15.20
N SER A 107 -10.06 -1.56 -15.72
CA SER A 107 -10.79 -2.25 -16.80
C SER A 107 -10.19 -2.02 -18.20
N LYS A 108 -9.12 -1.22 -18.37
CA LYS A 108 -8.49 -0.99 -19.69
C LYS A 108 -6.97 -0.72 -19.61
N HIS A 109 -6.14 -1.67 -19.18
CA HIS A 109 -4.87 -1.92 -19.88
C HIS A 109 -4.16 -3.18 -19.36
N GLU A 110 -3.82 -4.00 -20.34
CA GLU A 110 -2.94 -5.16 -20.32
C GLU A 110 -1.57 -4.83 -19.68
N ALA A 111 -0.99 -5.83 -19.02
CA ALA A 111 0.30 -5.77 -18.35
C ALA A 111 1.44 -5.37 -19.30
N PRO A 112 2.46 -4.60 -18.85
CA PRO A 112 3.77 -4.67 -19.45
C PRO A 112 4.61 -5.69 -18.68
N HIS A 113 4.72 -6.86 -19.29
CA HIS A 113 5.79 -7.81 -19.10
C HIS A 113 7.14 -7.14 -19.45
N VAL A 114 7.92 -6.74 -18.45
CA VAL A 114 9.33 -6.33 -18.67
C VAL A 114 10.18 -6.67 -17.44
N ALA A 115 10.76 -7.87 -17.47
CA ALA A 115 11.99 -8.20 -16.77
C ALA A 115 12.70 -9.35 -17.49
N GLU A 116 12.95 -9.20 -18.79
CA GLU A 116 13.85 -10.08 -19.53
C GLU A 116 14.59 -9.24 -20.57
N SER A 117 15.78 -8.74 -20.20
CA SER A 117 16.90 -8.33 -21.07
C SER A 117 17.82 -7.37 -20.32
N LEU A 118 18.70 -7.92 -19.48
CA LEU A 118 19.89 -7.18 -19.04
C LEU A 118 21.06 -8.11 -18.69
N LEU A 119 21.32 -9.11 -19.55
CA LEU A 119 22.48 -10.00 -19.43
C LEU A 119 23.18 -10.29 -20.77
N ASP A 120 23.09 -9.37 -21.73
CA ASP A 120 23.87 -9.40 -22.97
C ASP A 120 24.64 -8.08 -23.14
N ASP A 121 25.65 -7.82 -22.30
CA ASP A 121 26.69 -6.84 -22.64
C ASP A 121 27.99 -7.05 -21.85
N PHE A 122 28.59 -8.24 -21.94
CA PHE A 122 30.05 -8.32 -21.85
C PHE A 122 30.57 -9.02 -23.10
N GLY A 123 30.72 -8.17 -24.12
CA GLY A 123 31.37 -8.43 -25.37
C GLY A 123 32.72 -9.12 -25.20
N HIS A 124 32.78 -10.26 -25.87
CA HIS A 124 33.94 -10.88 -26.47
C HIS A 124 34.99 -9.86 -26.95
N GLN A 125 36.12 -9.73 -26.24
CA GLN A 125 37.36 -9.24 -26.84
C GLN A 125 38.28 -10.43 -27.11
N SER A 126 38.19 -10.93 -28.34
CA SER A 126 39.20 -11.75 -28.98
C SER A 126 40.25 -10.83 -29.59
N SER A 127 41.54 -11.05 -29.30
CA SER A 127 42.62 -10.98 -30.30
C SER A 127 43.98 -11.42 -29.75
N HIS A 128 44.71 -12.11 -30.64
CA HIS A 128 46.12 -12.55 -30.58
C HIS A 128 46.43 -13.83 -29.77
N ALA A 129 47.09 -14.88 -30.29
CA ALA A 129 47.85 -14.99 -31.52
C ALA A 129 48.10 -16.46 -31.96
N LYS A 130 48.14 -16.63 -33.29
CA LYS A 130 49.08 -17.42 -34.08
C LYS A 130 48.99 -18.96 -34.09
N ARG A 131 48.34 -19.44 -35.15
CA ARG A 131 48.56 -20.73 -35.83
C ARG A 131 50.02 -20.87 -36.28
N LEU A 132 50.65 -22.01 -36.01
CA LEU A 132 51.56 -22.72 -36.92
C LEU A 132 51.36 -24.22 -36.70
N GLY A 133 51.16 -24.96 -37.80
CA GLY A 133 51.03 -26.42 -37.81
C GLY A 133 52.25 -27.10 -38.43
N ALA A 134 52.10 -28.42 -38.64
CA ALA A 134 53.04 -29.43 -39.13
C ALA A 134 53.99 -29.95 -38.02
N GLY A 135 54.16 -31.25 -37.77
CA GLY A 135 53.92 -32.44 -38.59
C GLY A 135 55.23 -33.27 -38.58
N HIS A 136 55.09 -34.57 -38.31
CA HIS A 136 56.10 -35.64 -38.10
C HIS A 136 56.51 -35.89 -36.66
#